data_AF-A0A3D2TK12-F1
#
_entry.id   AF-A0A3D2TK12-F1
#
_cell.length_a   1.000
_cell.length_b   1.000
_cell.length_c   1.000
_cell.angle_alpha   90.00
_cell.angle_beta   90.00
_cell.angle_gamma   90.00
#
_symmetry.space_group_name_H-M   'P 1'
#
loop_
_entity.id
_entity.type
_entity.pdbx_description
1 polymer ?
#
loop_
_entity_poly.entity_id
_entity_poly.type
_entity_poly.pdbx_seq_one_letter_code
_entity_poly.pdbx_strand_id
1 'polypeptide(L)'
;LNLIRWVPLFEKYHLDIACEGDGHNIKRTPPIRDSKFDSQGVVYVGEGGLGVGQRTPKTNRWYLNSTEAKTGQGHHVQLLQFGKEQLTCHVVLLGGKIFDKHSIGVRNTVADKIPPVRIQPAATASGS
;
A
#
# COMPACT_ATOMS: atom_id res chain seq x y z
N LEU A 1 -4.20 -7.03 -18.59
CA LEU A 1 -4.00 -7.95 -17.43
C LEU A 1 -5.10 -7.67 -16.41
N ASN A 2 -5.85 -8.70 -16.03
CA ASN A 2 -7.05 -8.61 -15.20
C ASN A 2 -6.64 -8.47 -13.71
N LEU A 3 -6.19 -7.28 -13.28
CA LEU A 3 -5.87 -6.96 -11.87
C LEU A 3 -7.07 -7.12 -10.92
N ILE A 4 -8.25 -7.39 -11.47
CA ILE A 4 -9.55 -7.54 -10.80
C ILE A 4 -9.63 -8.77 -9.88
N ARG A 5 -8.57 -9.59 -9.74
CA ARG A 5 -8.60 -10.77 -8.86
C ARG A 5 -7.91 -10.61 -7.51
N TRP A 6 -6.90 -9.74 -7.39
CA TRP A 6 -6.09 -9.68 -6.15
C TRP A 6 -6.67 -8.77 -5.08
N VAL A 7 -7.08 -7.55 -5.45
CA VAL A 7 -7.63 -6.58 -4.50
C VAL A 7 -8.83 -7.14 -3.72
N PRO A 8 -9.83 -7.80 -4.34
CA PRO A 8 -10.93 -8.41 -3.59
C PRO A 8 -10.45 -9.47 -2.59
N LEU A 9 -9.38 -10.22 -2.89
CA LEU A 9 -8.82 -11.20 -1.96
C LEU A 9 -8.07 -10.52 -0.81
N PHE A 10 -7.28 -9.49 -1.11
CA PHE A 10 -6.59 -8.71 -0.07
C PHE A 10 -7.59 -8.10 0.91
N GLU A 11 -8.68 -7.53 0.41
CA GLU A 11 -9.73 -6.97 1.26
C GLU A 11 -10.50 -8.06 2.02
N LYS A 12 -10.84 -9.18 1.35
CA LYS A 12 -11.58 -10.31 1.96
C LYS A 12 -10.81 -10.92 3.13
N TYR A 13 -9.50 -11.07 2.99
CA TYR A 13 -8.64 -11.66 4.02
C TYR A 13 -7.99 -10.62 4.92
N HIS A 14 -8.39 -9.35 4.80
CA HIS A 14 -7.85 -8.26 5.61
C HIS A 14 -6.32 -8.26 5.55
N LEU A 15 -5.75 -8.08 4.38
CA LEU A 15 -4.31 -7.88 4.26
C LEU A 15 -3.94 -6.54 4.92
N ASP A 16 -2.91 -6.52 5.76
CA ASP A 16 -2.42 -5.28 6.38
C ASP A 16 -1.63 -4.45 5.37
N ILE A 17 -0.68 -5.09 4.69
CA ILE A 17 0.26 -4.44 3.79
C ILE A 17 0.51 -5.28 2.52
N ALA A 18 0.58 -4.61 1.38
CA ALA A 18 1.00 -5.20 0.10
C ALA A 18 2.31 -4.55 -0.35
N CYS A 19 3.36 -5.35 -0.55
CA CYS A 19 4.65 -4.88 -1.06
C CYS A 19 4.71 -5.03 -2.58
N GLU A 20 5.01 -3.93 -3.26
CA GLU A 20 5.01 -3.85 -4.73
C GLU A 20 6.39 -3.48 -5.28
N GLY A 21 6.63 -3.81 -6.55
CA GLY A 21 7.86 -3.51 -7.29
C GLY A 21 7.61 -2.68 -8.55
N ASP A 22 8.57 -2.72 -9.48
CA ASP A 22 8.53 -2.16 -10.84
C ASP A 22 8.50 -0.63 -10.99
N GLY A 23 7.85 0.14 -10.12
CA GLY A 23 7.74 1.58 -10.30
C GLY A 23 9.04 2.39 -10.17
N HIS A 24 10.08 1.83 -9.56
CA HIS A 24 11.41 2.44 -9.34
C HIS A 24 11.35 3.78 -8.60
N ASN A 25 10.47 3.87 -7.61
CA ASN A 25 10.25 5.07 -6.80
C ASN A 25 9.82 4.66 -5.39
N ILE A 26 9.67 5.61 -4.47
CA ILE A 26 9.14 5.38 -3.13
C ILE A 26 7.64 5.65 -3.17
N LYS A 27 6.84 4.69 -2.72
CA LYS A 27 5.40 4.85 -2.50
C LYS A 27 4.96 4.24 -1.18
N ARG A 28 4.07 4.94 -0.48
CA ARG A 28 3.12 4.39 0.50
C ARG A 28 1.78 5.07 0.34
N THR A 29 0.71 4.29 0.21
CA THR A 29 -0.67 4.80 0.21
C THR A 29 -1.20 5.00 1.64
N PRO A 30 -2.29 5.76 1.83
CA PRO A 30 -3.17 5.54 2.96
C PRO A 30 -3.79 4.13 2.89
N PRO A 31 -4.37 3.62 3.98
CA PRO A 31 -5.19 2.41 3.94
C PRO A 31 -6.35 2.54 2.93
N ILE A 32 -6.51 1.55 2.05
CA ILE A 32 -7.51 1.55 0.97
C ILE A 32 -8.38 0.30 1.03
N ARG A 33 -9.69 0.49 0.95
CA ARG A 33 -10.70 -0.57 0.85
C ARG A 33 -11.83 -0.08 -0.04
N ASP A 34 -12.41 -0.94 -0.89
CA ASP A 34 -13.57 -0.58 -1.73
C ASP A 34 -13.30 0.71 -2.55
N SER A 35 -12.08 0.84 -3.06
CA SER A 35 -11.61 1.99 -3.86
C SER A 35 -11.74 3.36 -3.19
N LYS A 36 -11.69 3.41 -1.85
CA LYS A 36 -11.68 4.65 -1.04
C LYS A 36 -10.66 4.55 0.08
N PHE A 37 -10.34 5.69 0.69
CA PHE A 37 -9.58 5.71 1.94
C PHE A 37 -10.45 5.14 3.07
N ASP A 38 -9.92 4.14 3.77
CA ASP A 38 -10.64 3.41 4.81
C ASP A 38 -9.62 2.84 5.80
N SER A 39 -9.74 3.16 7.09
CA SER A 39 -8.77 2.75 8.11
C SER A 39 -8.65 1.23 8.27
N GLN A 40 -9.61 0.44 7.78
CA GLN A 40 -9.59 -1.03 7.74
C GLN A 40 -9.09 -1.58 6.39
N GLY A 41 -8.51 -0.71 5.56
CA GLY A 41 -7.98 -1.02 4.24
C GLY A 41 -6.58 -1.61 4.26
N VAL A 42 -6.12 -1.93 3.05
CA VAL A 42 -4.78 -2.42 2.76
C VAL A 42 -3.86 -1.23 2.51
N VAL A 43 -2.67 -1.25 3.08
CA VAL A 43 -1.62 -0.27 2.77
C VAL A 43 -0.72 -0.81 1.66
N TYR A 44 -0.53 -0.06 0.58
CA TYR A 44 0.35 -0.46 -0.52
C TYR A 44 1.67 0.29 -0.43
N VAL A 45 2.78 -0.43 -0.39
CA VAL A 45 4.14 0.14 -0.23
C VAL A 45 5.12 -0.36 -1.30
N GLY A 46 6.21 0.37 -1.48
CA GLY A 46 7.32 -0.03 -2.32
C GLY A 46 7.31 0.71 -3.65
N GLU A 47 7.23 -0.05 -4.74
CA GLU A 47 7.57 0.25 -6.14
C GLU A 47 9.02 -0.10 -6.53
N GLY A 48 9.82 -0.62 -5.61
CA GLY A 48 11.18 -1.10 -5.86
C GLY A 48 12.21 0.03 -5.98
N GLY A 49 13.41 -0.18 -5.42
CA GLY A 49 14.46 0.85 -5.36
C GLY A 49 15.91 0.34 -5.45
N LEU A 50 16.12 -0.96 -5.71
CA LEU A 50 17.35 -1.66 -5.32
C LEU A 50 18.48 -1.69 -6.36
N GLY A 51 18.52 -0.81 -7.36
CA GLY A 51 19.72 -0.71 -8.20
C GLY A 51 19.57 -0.07 -9.58
N VAL A 52 18.36 0.03 -10.10
CA VAL A 52 18.08 0.71 -11.39
C VAL A 52 17.73 2.18 -11.19
N GLY A 53 17.83 2.97 -12.26
CA GLY A 53 17.53 4.40 -12.23
C GLY A 53 16.14 4.70 -11.66
N GLN A 54 16.09 5.70 -10.77
CA GLN A 54 14.88 6.05 -10.03
C GLN A 54 13.97 6.94 -10.88
N ARG A 55 12.66 6.65 -10.88
CA ARG A 55 11.65 7.43 -11.61
C ARG A 55 11.01 8.48 -10.71
N THR A 56 10.49 9.54 -11.32
CA THR A 56 9.65 10.52 -10.61
C THR A 56 8.29 9.88 -10.28
N PRO A 57 7.83 9.92 -9.01
CA PRO A 57 6.51 9.42 -8.64
C PRO A 57 5.38 10.13 -9.39
N LYS A 58 4.34 9.40 -9.81
CA LYS A 58 3.13 9.96 -10.40
C LYS A 58 2.13 10.34 -9.29
N THR A 59 2.30 11.53 -8.73
CA THR A 59 1.56 11.99 -7.53
C THR A 59 0.10 12.36 -7.78
N ASN A 60 -0.32 12.53 -9.04
CA ASN A 60 -1.69 12.88 -9.41
C ASN A 60 -2.70 11.71 -9.33
N ARG A 61 -2.28 10.51 -8.88
CA ARG A 61 -3.16 9.36 -8.72
C ARG A 61 -4.04 9.55 -7.48
N TRP A 62 -5.33 9.19 -7.57
CA TRP A 62 -6.31 9.42 -6.49
C TRP A 62 -5.85 8.86 -5.15
N TYR A 63 -5.24 7.67 -5.16
CA TYR A 63 -4.78 6.97 -3.96
C TYR A 63 -3.50 7.55 -3.34
N LEU A 64 -2.91 8.57 -3.97
CA LEU A 64 -1.80 9.37 -3.44
C LEU A 64 -2.23 10.80 -3.10
N ASN A 65 -3.51 11.15 -3.32
CA ASN A 65 -4.06 12.46 -2.99
C ASN A 65 -4.51 12.54 -1.53
N SER A 66 -3.58 12.27 -0.62
CA SER A 66 -3.77 12.38 0.82
C SER A 66 -2.45 12.78 1.46
N THR A 67 -2.50 13.56 2.54
CA THR A 67 -1.31 13.95 3.33
C THR A 67 -0.66 12.75 4.03
N GLU A 68 -1.40 11.65 4.19
CA GLU A 68 -0.90 10.38 4.74
C GLU A 68 -0.05 9.60 3.73
N ALA A 69 -0.24 9.85 2.42
CA ALA A 69 0.54 9.22 1.38
C ALA A 69 2.00 9.69 1.44
N LYS A 70 2.92 8.81 1.05
CA LYS A 70 4.34 9.13 0.92
C LYS A 70 4.83 8.77 -0.46
N THR A 71 5.44 9.75 -1.11
CA THR A 71 6.03 9.61 -2.43
C THR A 71 7.42 10.20 -2.41
N GLY A 72 8.38 9.53 -3.02
CA GLY A 72 9.75 10.01 -3.08
C GLY A 72 10.55 9.34 -4.17
N GLN A 73 11.75 9.82 -4.39
CA GLN A 73 12.71 9.24 -5.33
C GLN A 73 14.00 8.94 -4.56
N GLY A 74 14.55 7.75 -4.79
CA GLY A 74 15.83 7.37 -4.17
C GLY A 74 15.98 5.88 -4.02
N HIS A 75 17.22 5.40 -4.11
CA HIS A 75 17.54 4.01 -3.80
C HIS A 75 17.20 3.70 -2.36
N HIS A 76 16.45 2.62 -2.14
CA HIS A 76 15.90 2.32 -0.83
C HIS A 76 15.53 0.85 -0.70
N VAL A 77 15.27 0.45 0.55
CA VAL A 77 14.65 -0.82 0.93
C VAL A 77 13.47 -0.56 1.86
N GLN A 78 12.53 -1.51 1.88
CA GLN A 78 11.40 -1.54 2.80
C GLN A 78 11.78 -2.50 3.92
N LEU A 79 12.00 -1.97 5.12
CA LEU A 79 12.27 -2.75 6.31
C LEU A 79 10.95 -2.99 7.05
N LEU A 80 10.50 -4.24 7.08
CA LEU A 80 9.36 -4.68 7.86
C LEU A 80 9.83 -5.29 9.18
N GLN A 81 9.23 -4.85 10.28
CA GLN A 81 9.51 -5.41 11.60
C GLN A 81 8.21 -5.82 12.28
N PHE A 82 8.13 -7.08 12.69
CA PHE A 82 6.94 -7.66 13.30
C PHE A 82 7.11 -7.71 14.82
N GLY A 83 6.25 -7.00 15.53
CA GLY A 83 6.12 -7.03 16.98
C GLY A 83 4.81 -7.66 17.42
N LYS A 84 4.65 -7.85 18.73
CA LYS A 84 3.41 -8.40 19.32
C LYS A 84 2.22 -7.46 19.18
N GLU A 85 2.46 -6.15 19.15
CA GLU A 85 1.41 -5.12 19.17
C GLU A 85 1.25 -4.43 17.81
N GLN A 86 2.29 -4.47 16.97
CA GLN A 86 2.32 -3.77 15.70
C GLN A 86 3.33 -4.36 14.72
N LEU A 87 3.04 -4.15 13.44
CA LEU A 87 3.99 -4.19 12.33
C LEU A 87 4.50 -2.77 12.07
N THR A 88 5.81 -2.59 11.92
CA THR A 88 6.38 -1.34 11.36
C THR A 88 6.89 -1.54 9.94
N CYS A 89 6.73 -0.52 9.11
CA CYS A 89 7.31 -0.42 7.79
C CYS A 89 8.15 0.86 7.72
N HIS A 90 9.45 0.71 7.53
CA HIS A 90 10.37 1.82 7.31
C HIS A 90 10.86 1.84 5.86
N VAL A 91 10.92 3.04 5.29
CA VAL A 91 11.65 3.28 4.03
C VAL A 91 13.06 3.73 4.39
N VAL A 92 14.03 2.85 4.16
CA VAL A 92 15.45 3.10 4.45
C VAL A 92 16.16 3.44 3.16
N LEU A 93 16.62 4.69 3.03
CA LEU A 93 17.38 5.15 1.87
C LEU A 93 18.80 4.59 1.89
N LEU A 94 19.46 4.64 0.74
CA LEU A 94 20.90 4.45 0.64
C LEU A 94 21.62 5.39 1.63
N GLY A 95 22.57 4.84 2.40
CA GLY A 95 23.22 5.54 3.51
C GLY A 95 22.47 5.46 4.85
N GLY A 96 21.37 4.70 4.93
CA GLY A 96 20.70 4.36 6.20
C GLY A 96 19.70 5.41 6.71
N LYS A 97 19.52 6.53 6.00
CA LYS A 97 18.53 7.56 6.37
C LYS A 97 17.12 6.99 6.27
N ILE A 98 16.31 7.20 7.31
CA ILE A 98 14.88 6.86 7.28
C ILE A 98 14.11 7.98 6.57
N PHE A 99 13.47 7.66 5.45
CA PHE A 99 12.60 8.57 4.72
C PHE A 99 11.18 8.60 5.30
N ASP A 100 10.65 7.43 5.66
CA ASP A 100 9.30 7.27 6.17
C ASP A 100 9.24 6.15 7.22
N LYS A 101 8.32 6.31 8.17
CA LYS A 101 7.97 5.32 9.19
C LYS A 101 6.45 5.19 9.25
N HIS A 102 5.97 3.96 9.17
CA HIS A 102 4.56 3.63 9.31
C HIS A 102 4.39 2.47 10.28
N SER A 103 3.33 2.50 11.08
CA SER A 103 3.00 1.44 12.03
C SER A 103 1.56 1.01 11.83
N ILE A 104 1.32 -0.29 11.84
CA ILE A 104 0.01 -0.92 11.74
C ILE A 104 -0.17 -1.73 13.02
N GLY A 105 -1.17 -1.38 13.83
CA GLY A 105 -1.49 -2.15 15.05
C GLY A 105 -2.10 -3.50 14.71
N VAL A 106 -2.01 -4.45 15.65
CA VAL A 106 -2.70 -5.74 15.52
C VAL A 106 -4.22 -5.50 15.40
N ARG A 107 -4.84 -6.06 14.36
CA ARG A 107 -6.29 -6.03 14.20
C ARG A 107 -6.97 -6.91 15.24
N ASN A 108 -8.02 -6.39 15.84
CA ASN A 108 -8.91 -7.15 16.70
C ASN A 108 -10.15 -7.54 15.88
N THR A 109 -10.04 -8.67 15.17
CA THR A 109 -11.05 -9.13 14.21
C THR A 109 -12.46 -9.31 14.79
N VAL A 110 -12.60 -9.43 16.11
CA VAL A 110 -13.89 -9.49 16.82
C VAL A 110 -14.46 -8.09 17.08
N ALA A 111 -13.62 -7.12 17.44
CA ALA A 111 -14.05 -5.76 17.78
C ALA A 111 -14.20 -4.84 16.54
N ASP A 112 -13.40 -5.07 15.50
CA ASP A 112 -13.26 -4.15 14.37
C ASP A 112 -14.46 -4.13 13.40
N LYS A 113 -15.49 -4.97 13.62
CA LYS A 113 -16.73 -5.07 12.83
C LYS A 113 -16.48 -4.87 11.33
N ILE A 114 -15.50 -5.60 10.77
CA ILE A 114 -15.05 -5.31 9.42
C ILE A 114 -16.16 -5.68 8.44
N PRO A 115 -16.70 -4.73 7.65
CA PRO A 115 -17.81 -5.00 6.77
C PRO A 115 -17.41 -6.04 5.70
N PRO A 116 -18.33 -6.94 5.33
CA PRO A 116 -18.09 -7.89 4.27
C PRO A 116 -17.77 -7.14 2.97
N VAL A 117 -16.75 -7.59 2.24
CA VAL A 117 -16.38 -7.01 0.95
C VAL A 117 -17.54 -7.22 -0.02
N ARG A 118 -18.07 -6.13 -0.57
CA ARG A 118 -18.98 -6.18 -1.71
C ARG A 118 -18.11 -6.44 -2.94
N ILE A 119 -18.03 -7.70 -3.39
CA ILE A 119 -17.40 -7.98 -4.68
C ILE A 119 -18.32 -7.43 -5.75
N GLN A 120 -18.04 -6.21 -6.21
CA GLN A 120 -18.69 -5.68 -7.40
C GLN A 120 -18.19 -6.51 -8.59
N PRO A 121 -19.07 -6.94 -9.51
CA PRO A 121 -18.63 -7.53 -10.75
C PRO A 121 -17.67 -6.54 -11.44
N ALA A 122 -16.65 -7.06 -12.12
CA ALA A 122 -15.83 -6.25 -12.99
C ALA A 122 -16.73 -5.33 -13.83
N ALA A 123 -16.53 -4.01 -13.75
CA ALA A 123 -17.14 -3.12 -14.70
C ALA A 123 -16.79 -3.67 -16.09
N THR A 124 -17.81 -4.09 -16.85
CA THR A 124 -17.63 -4.41 -18.26
C THR A 124 -16.94 -3.20 -18.86
N ALA A 125 -15.78 -3.41 -19.48
CA ALA A 125 -15.18 -2.40 -20.32
C ALA A 125 -16.16 -2.13 -21.47
N SER A 126 -17.07 -1.19 -21.26
CA SER A 126 -17.85 -0.56 -22.32
C SER A 126 -16.89 0.35 -23.06
N GLY A 127 -16.59 -0.04 -24.29
CA GLY A 127 -15.56 0.60 -25.11
C GLY A 127 -15.86 2.05 -25.48
N SER A 128 -14.78 2.73 -25.86
CA SER A 128 -14.58 3.46 -27.12
C SER A 128 -13.10 3.80 -27.23
#